data_AF-A0A4P6FTS7-F1
#
_entry.id   AF-A0A4P6FTS7-F1
#
_cell.length_a   1.000
_cell.length_b   1.000
_cell.length_c   1.000
_cell.angle_alpha   90.00
_cell.angle_beta   90.00
_cell.angle_gamma   90.00
#
_symmetry.space_group_name_H-M   'P 1'
#
loop_
_entity.id
_entity.type
_entity.pdbx_description
1 polymer ?
#
loop_
_entity_poly.entity_id
_entity_poly.type
_entity_poly.pdbx_seq_one_letter_code
_entity_poly.pdbx_strand_id
1 'polypeptide(L)'
;MSQLDIFKSSQEGRAAAAPRTGFLDAIKAGTLDRPTMVSLGLGVDSVAMTIALIQLGHIPSAIYFADVGAERPETYAYLDVFNAWLEPHGVQITVARYLPTNAPYDTLTGELHKNGTIPGVSMGIASCSIKWKQTAIHNEIRGMPAKGRRPALPGWQAALDCWARGERVVKFIGFDAGSKDRRRSGPTGDAHYEHVYLLRELGMDRLDCARLIKSAGLPIPLKSSCFFCGASKEQELRWLHHYHPSLFREALVIETRAMPKLTKSEGLWRHTRISDGRPGNWRLWAERAGLLVEDPAAPDGFRLVPQSNPPLHYPDDEIGHLLAAEQSLLKAA
;
A
#
# COMPACT_ATOMS: atom_id res chain seq x y z
N MET A 1 -10.53 23.64 17.12
CA MET A 1 -11.32 23.34 15.92
C MET A 1 -12.06 22.03 16.19
N SER A 2 -13.38 21.99 16.06
CA SER A 2 -14.13 20.78 16.41
C SER A 2 -13.77 19.65 15.43
N GLN A 3 -13.67 18.40 15.91
CA GLN A 3 -13.30 17.22 15.08
C GLN A 3 -14.23 17.01 13.86
N LEU A 4 -15.41 17.63 13.87
CA LEU A 4 -16.41 17.58 12.79
C LEU A 4 -16.19 18.63 11.68
N ASP A 5 -15.40 19.68 11.90
CA ASP A 5 -15.22 20.77 10.91
C ASP A 5 -14.33 20.37 9.72
N ILE A 6 -13.46 19.37 9.88
CA ILE A 6 -12.58 18.90 8.79
C ILE A 6 -13.42 18.31 7.65
N PHE A 7 -14.54 17.63 7.97
CA PHE A 7 -15.46 17.07 6.98
C PHE A 7 -16.26 18.14 6.22
N LYS A 8 -16.46 19.34 6.79
CA LYS A 8 -17.20 20.42 6.13
C LYS A 8 -16.37 21.11 5.05
N SER A 9 -15.13 21.49 5.37
CA SER A 9 -14.31 22.29 4.43
C SER A 9 -13.89 21.54 3.15
N SER A 10 -13.76 20.21 3.21
CA SER A 10 -13.43 19.39 2.03
C SER A 10 -14.65 19.05 1.15
N GLN A 11 -15.87 19.26 1.66
CA GLN A 11 -17.12 18.94 0.97
C GLN A 11 -17.87 20.16 0.40
N GLU A 12 -17.44 21.39 0.68
CA GLU A 12 -18.04 22.58 0.08
C GLU A 12 -17.95 22.50 -1.47
N GLY A 13 -19.11 22.32 -2.11
CA GLY A 13 -19.25 22.21 -3.57
C GLY A 13 -19.18 20.79 -4.17
N ARG A 14 -18.97 19.74 -3.35
CA ARG A 14 -18.93 18.34 -3.81
C ARG A 14 -20.14 17.58 -3.26
N ALA A 15 -20.99 17.04 -4.14
CA ALA A 15 -22.09 16.17 -3.71
C ALA A 15 -21.51 14.97 -2.95
N ALA A 16 -21.76 14.89 -1.64
CA ALA A 16 -21.48 13.69 -0.86
C ALA A 16 -22.14 12.50 -1.57
N ALA A 17 -21.36 11.46 -1.89
CA ALA A 17 -21.94 10.25 -2.41
C ALA A 17 -22.91 9.71 -1.33
N ALA A 18 -24.18 9.51 -1.68
CA ALA A 18 -25.15 8.98 -0.73
C ALA A 18 -24.61 7.66 -0.12
N PRO A 19 -24.59 7.51 1.22
CA PRO A 19 -24.09 6.31 1.86
C PRO A 19 -24.90 5.11 1.36
N ARG A 20 -24.23 4.17 0.68
CA ARG A 20 -24.90 3.08 -0.05
C ARG A 20 -25.30 1.90 0.84
N THR A 21 -24.87 1.90 2.10
CA THR A 21 -24.76 0.67 2.92
C THR A 21 -25.35 0.81 4.32
N GLY A 22 -25.79 2.01 4.75
CA GLY A 22 -26.19 2.29 6.14
C GLY A 22 -25.04 2.16 7.16
N PHE A 23 -23.83 1.82 6.69
CA PHE A 23 -22.69 1.51 7.53
C PHE A 23 -22.12 2.77 8.19
N LEU A 24 -22.02 3.86 7.43
CA LEU A 24 -21.66 5.16 7.96
C LEU A 24 -22.61 5.62 9.07
N ASP A 25 -23.91 5.34 8.94
CA ASP A 25 -24.89 5.67 9.97
C ASP A 25 -24.70 4.80 11.21
N ALA A 26 -24.45 3.50 11.04
CA ALA A 26 -24.14 2.59 12.14
C ALA A 26 -22.86 2.95 12.89
N ILE A 27 -21.80 3.39 12.18
CA ILE A 27 -20.57 3.94 12.78
C ILE A 27 -20.92 5.15 13.64
N LYS A 28 -21.60 6.15 13.05
CA LYS A 28 -21.92 7.42 13.72
C LYS A 28 -22.86 7.23 14.91
N ALA A 29 -23.78 6.27 14.83
CA ALA A 29 -24.70 5.93 15.90
C ALA A 29 -24.07 5.02 16.97
N GLY A 30 -22.86 4.50 16.75
CA GLY A 30 -22.21 3.53 17.64
C GLY A 30 -22.94 2.18 17.72
N THR A 31 -23.72 1.83 16.69
CA THR A 31 -24.56 0.62 16.67
C THR A 31 -23.90 -0.54 15.92
N LEU A 32 -22.63 -0.41 15.53
CA LEU A 32 -21.91 -1.47 14.84
C LEU A 32 -21.46 -2.54 15.85
N ASP A 33 -22.10 -3.69 15.81
CA ASP A 33 -21.99 -4.78 16.79
C ASP A 33 -21.04 -5.92 16.38
N ARG A 34 -20.49 -5.87 15.16
CA ARG A 34 -19.57 -6.88 14.62
C ARG A 34 -18.11 -6.48 14.76
N PRO A 35 -17.18 -7.44 14.91
CA PRO A 35 -15.75 -7.16 14.89
C PRO A 35 -15.34 -6.44 13.61
N THR A 36 -14.50 -5.43 13.77
CA THR A 36 -14.03 -4.59 12.66
C THR A 36 -12.53 -4.73 12.48
N MET A 37 -12.09 -4.82 11.22
CA MET A 37 -10.68 -4.81 10.89
C MET A 37 -10.34 -3.76 9.85
N VAL A 38 -9.15 -3.18 9.98
CA VAL A 38 -8.54 -2.34 8.96
C VAL A 38 -7.50 -3.14 8.19
N SER A 39 -7.62 -3.17 6.87
CA SER A 39 -6.53 -3.60 5.99
C SER A 39 -5.60 -2.42 5.71
N LEU A 40 -4.54 -2.28 6.50
CA LEU A 40 -3.64 -1.14 6.45
C LEU A 40 -2.50 -1.38 5.45
N GLY A 41 -2.37 -0.49 4.47
CA GLY A 41 -1.25 -0.51 3.52
C GLY A 41 -0.09 0.38 3.94
N LEU A 42 -0.30 1.29 4.90
CA LEU A 42 0.61 2.40 5.28
C LEU A 42 0.85 3.43 4.17
N GLY A 43 0.00 3.43 3.15
CA GLY A 43 -0.10 4.51 2.19
C GLY A 43 -1.18 5.52 2.59
N VAL A 44 -1.18 6.68 1.93
CA VAL A 44 -2.08 7.82 2.15
C VAL A 44 -3.53 7.37 2.41
N ASP A 45 -4.10 6.60 1.50
CA ASP A 45 -5.53 6.26 1.54
C ASP A 45 -5.86 5.39 2.75
N SER A 46 -5.08 4.33 3.01
CA SER A 46 -5.33 3.45 4.14
C SER A 46 -5.12 4.12 5.50
N VAL A 47 -4.14 5.03 5.62
CA VAL A 47 -3.88 5.78 6.86
C VAL A 47 -4.99 6.79 7.11
N ALA A 48 -5.37 7.58 6.09
CA ALA A 48 -6.47 8.53 6.18
C ALA A 48 -7.80 7.84 6.53
N MET A 49 -8.07 6.67 5.95
CA MET A 49 -9.25 5.88 6.29
C MET A 49 -9.28 5.48 7.76
N THR A 50 -8.16 5.03 8.33
CA THR A 50 -8.07 4.69 9.76
C THR A 50 -8.30 5.90 10.65
N ILE A 51 -7.70 7.05 10.31
CA ILE A 51 -7.91 8.31 11.03
C ILE A 51 -9.38 8.72 10.97
N ALA A 52 -9.99 8.69 9.78
CA ALA A 52 -11.41 9.04 9.61
C ALA A 52 -12.33 8.13 10.43
N LEU A 53 -12.05 6.82 10.44
CA LEU A 53 -12.83 5.84 11.22
C LEU A 53 -12.80 6.17 12.73
N ILE A 54 -11.62 6.45 13.28
CA ILE A 54 -11.45 6.81 14.70
C ILE A 54 -12.08 8.16 15.02
N GLN A 55 -11.94 9.17 14.14
CA GLN A 55 -12.56 10.49 14.32
C GLN A 55 -14.09 10.45 14.21
N LEU A 56 -14.66 9.46 13.52
CA LEU A 56 -16.10 9.19 13.51
C LEU A 56 -16.58 8.45 14.77
N GLY A 57 -15.69 8.21 15.74
CA GLY A 57 -16.02 7.59 17.03
C GLY A 57 -15.91 6.07 17.04
N HIS A 58 -15.39 5.44 15.98
CA HIS A 58 -15.26 3.99 15.91
C HIS A 58 -13.80 3.55 15.94
N ILE A 59 -13.40 2.85 17.01
CA ILE A 59 -12.05 2.29 17.13
C ILE A 59 -12.09 0.87 16.53
N PRO A 60 -11.28 0.56 15.49
CA PRO A 60 -11.30 -0.77 14.90
C PRO A 60 -10.80 -1.83 15.89
N SER A 61 -11.43 -3.00 15.86
CA SER A 61 -11.08 -4.11 16.75
C SER A 61 -9.70 -4.72 16.43
N ALA A 62 -9.25 -4.59 15.18
CA ALA A 62 -7.91 -4.99 14.75
C ALA A 62 -7.42 -4.17 13.54
N ILE A 63 -6.10 -3.95 13.46
CA ILE A 63 -5.46 -3.30 12.32
C ILE A 63 -4.36 -4.23 11.82
N TYR A 64 -4.39 -4.60 10.54
CA TYR A 64 -3.41 -5.51 9.96
C TYR A 64 -2.62 -4.85 8.84
N PHE A 65 -1.29 -4.88 8.96
CA PHE A 65 -0.35 -4.58 7.88
C PHE A 65 0.29 -5.87 7.37
N ALA A 66 0.31 -6.07 6.05
CA ALA A 66 0.99 -7.21 5.46
C ALA A 66 2.42 -6.86 5.07
N ASP A 67 3.39 -7.36 5.86
CA ASP A 67 4.79 -7.21 5.53
C ASP A 67 5.25 -8.31 4.58
N VAL A 68 5.56 -7.89 3.35
CA VAL A 68 6.04 -8.75 2.27
C VAL A 68 7.58 -8.89 2.23
N GLY A 69 8.28 -8.20 3.14
CA GLY A 69 9.74 -8.13 3.22
C GLY A 69 10.40 -7.38 2.06
N ALA A 70 9.66 -6.48 1.42
CA ALA A 70 10.11 -5.77 0.23
C ALA A 70 9.50 -4.36 0.08
N GLU A 71 8.85 -3.84 1.11
CA GLU A 71 8.35 -2.46 1.09
C GLU A 71 9.53 -1.48 1.16
N ARG A 72 9.27 -0.19 0.91
CA ARG A 72 10.30 0.84 1.00
C ARG A 72 10.66 1.13 2.47
N PRO A 73 11.89 1.58 2.77
CA PRO A 73 12.29 1.93 4.13
C PRO A 73 11.33 2.93 4.81
N GLU A 74 10.79 3.89 4.05
CA GLU A 74 9.83 4.86 4.57
C GLU A 74 8.51 4.22 4.99
N THR A 75 8.06 3.16 4.32
CA THR A 75 6.87 2.41 4.73
C THR A 75 7.09 1.78 6.10
N TYR A 76 8.26 1.19 6.33
CA TYR A 76 8.60 0.57 7.61
C TYR A 76 8.80 1.62 8.71
N ALA A 77 9.49 2.72 8.43
CA ALA A 77 9.63 3.82 9.40
C ALA A 77 8.28 4.44 9.79
N TYR A 78 7.31 4.45 8.86
CA TYR A 78 5.97 4.97 9.14
C TYR A 78 5.14 4.06 10.06
N LEU A 79 5.51 2.77 10.23
CA LEU A 79 4.85 1.89 11.22
C LEU A 79 4.95 2.49 12.62
N ASP A 80 6.14 2.92 13.02
CA ASP A 80 6.40 3.46 14.36
C ASP A 80 5.67 4.79 14.56
N VAL A 81 5.73 5.67 13.55
CA VAL A 81 5.01 6.95 13.55
C VAL A 81 3.51 6.73 13.74
N PHE A 82 2.93 5.80 12.98
CA PHE A 82 1.50 5.59 13.03
C PHE A 82 1.05 4.80 14.27
N ASN A 83 1.84 3.84 14.75
CA ASN A 83 1.58 3.17 16.03
C ASN A 83 1.57 4.17 17.20
N ALA A 84 2.52 5.12 17.24
CA ALA A 84 2.52 6.16 18.26
C ALA A 84 1.26 7.03 18.24
N TRP A 85 0.70 7.29 17.05
CA TRP A 85 -0.58 7.98 16.92
C TRP A 85 -1.78 7.12 17.34
N LEU A 86 -1.72 5.80 17.15
CA LEU A 86 -2.79 4.87 17.53
C LEU A 86 -2.80 4.54 19.03
N GLU A 87 -1.67 4.64 19.73
CA GLU A 87 -1.52 4.29 21.14
C GLU A 87 -2.56 4.96 22.07
N PRO A 88 -2.81 6.28 21.99
CA PRO A 88 -3.85 6.94 22.81
C PRO A 88 -5.27 6.43 22.54
N HIS A 89 -5.50 5.75 21.41
CA HIS A 89 -6.77 5.13 21.04
C HIS A 89 -6.86 3.66 21.46
N GLY A 90 -5.83 3.10 22.11
CA GLY A 90 -5.85 1.73 22.62
C GLY A 90 -5.82 0.64 21.54
N VAL A 91 -5.35 0.97 20.33
CA VAL A 91 -5.20 0.02 19.22
C VAL A 91 -3.78 0.08 18.67
N GLN A 92 -3.30 -1.02 18.09
CA GLN A 92 -1.98 -1.13 17.50
C GLN A 92 -2.03 -1.91 16.19
N ILE A 93 -0.99 -1.76 15.38
CA ILE A 93 -0.86 -2.48 14.11
C ILE A 93 -0.30 -3.89 14.36
N THR A 94 -1.04 -4.90 13.94
CA THR A 94 -0.54 -6.27 13.83
C THR A 94 0.14 -6.49 12.48
N VAL A 95 1.41 -6.89 12.50
CA VAL A 95 2.19 -7.18 11.29
C VAL A 95 2.01 -8.65 10.90
N ALA A 96 1.28 -8.91 9.82
CA ALA A 96 1.12 -10.23 9.26
C ALA A 96 2.20 -10.50 8.20
N ARG A 97 2.82 -11.68 8.25
CA ARG A 97 3.85 -12.12 7.29
C ARG A 97 3.47 -13.43 6.62
N TYR A 98 4.02 -13.67 5.44
CA TYR A 98 4.02 -15.00 4.88
C TYR A 98 4.94 -15.90 5.70
N LEU A 99 4.40 -17.00 6.23
CA LEU A 99 5.16 -17.98 6.98
C LEU A 99 5.26 -19.29 6.20
N PRO A 100 6.41 -19.61 5.61
CA PRO A 100 6.58 -20.79 4.79
C PRO A 100 6.54 -22.06 5.64
N THR A 101 5.82 -23.08 5.16
CA THR A 101 5.98 -24.44 5.68
C THR A 101 7.30 -25.04 5.18
N ASN A 102 7.51 -25.01 3.87
CA ASN A 102 8.63 -25.66 3.17
C ASN A 102 9.43 -24.73 2.26
N ALA A 103 8.88 -23.60 1.81
CA ALA A 103 9.53 -22.72 0.83
C ALA A 103 10.81 -22.08 1.42
N PRO A 104 11.95 -22.05 0.69
CA PRO A 104 13.24 -21.56 1.18
C PRO A 104 13.33 -20.03 1.30
N TYR A 105 12.19 -19.35 1.27
CA TYR A 105 12.06 -17.90 1.33
C TYR A 105 10.84 -17.55 2.18
N ASP A 106 10.91 -16.42 2.84
CA ASP A 106 9.87 -15.82 3.69
C ASP A 106 9.62 -14.33 3.31
N THR A 107 10.24 -13.87 2.22
CA THR A 107 10.03 -12.54 1.62
C THR A 107 9.73 -12.66 0.13
N LEU A 108 8.99 -11.68 -0.40
CA LEU A 108 8.68 -11.64 -1.83
C LEU A 108 9.97 -11.52 -2.65
N THR A 109 10.93 -10.70 -2.22
CA THR A 109 12.26 -10.59 -2.85
C THR A 109 12.95 -11.95 -2.94
N GLY A 110 12.94 -12.73 -1.84
CA GLY A 110 13.51 -14.08 -1.80
C GLY A 110 12.82 -15.06 -2.75
N GLU A 111 11.49 -14.97 -2.89
CA GLU A 111 10.74 -15.74 -3.89
C GLU A 111 11.19 -15.40 -5.32
N LEU A 112 11.24 -14.11 -5.65
CA LEU A 112 11.57 -13.65 -6.99
C LEU A 112 12.98 -14.09 -7.40
N HIS A 113 13.95 -13.98 -6.52
CA HIS A 113 15.31 -14.48 -6.77
C HIS A 113 15.36 -15.99 -6.88
N LYS A 114 14.74 -16.72 -5.94
CA LYS A 114 14.80 -18.18 -5.93
C LYS A 114 14.19 -18.77 -7.20
N ASN A 115 13.09 -18.18 -7.67
CA ASN A 115 12.36 -18.70 -8.82
C ASN A 115 12.82 -18.08 -10.15
N GLY A 116 13.56 -16.96 -10.11
CA GLY A 116 13.89 -16.17 -11.29
C GLY A 116 12.63 -15.65 -11.96
N THR A 117 11.76 -14.98 -11.20
CA THR A 117 10.47 -14.43 -11.67
C THR A 117 10.32 -12.97 -11.28
N ILE A 118 9.35 -12.29 -11.88
CA ILE A 118 8.91 -10.94 -11.49
C ILE A 118 7.59 -11.00 -10.68
N PRO A 119 7.17 -9.91 -10.02
CA PRO A 119 5.92 -9.88 -9.28
C PRO A 119 4.71 -10.24 -10.16
N GLY A 120 3.70 -10.88 -9.57
CA GLY A 120 2.48 -11.27 -10.28
C GLY A 120 1.81 -10.12 -11.04
N VAL A 121 1.80 -8.91 -10.48
CA VAL A 121 1.20 -7.73 -11.13
C VAL A 121 1.88 -7.40 -12.47
N SER A 122 3.19 -7.62 -12.58
CA SER A 122 3.97 -7.46 -13.81
C SER A 122 3.74 -8.58 -14.83
N MET A 123 3.00 -9.62 -14.43
CA MET A 123 2.48 -10.69 -15.30
C MET A 123 0.97 -10.58 -15.53
N GLY A 124 0.32 -9.52 -15.03
CA GLY A 124 -1.13 -9.30 -15.16
C GLY A 124 -1.98 -10.18 -14.24
N ILE A 125 -1.42 -10.75 -13.17
CA ILE A 125 -2.14 -11.58 -12.20
C ILE A 125 -2.00 -11.01 -10.78
N ALA A 126 -2.96 -11.27 -9.90
CA ALA A 126 -2.96 -10.76 -8.53
C ALA A 126 -2.16 -11.61 -7.53
N SER A 127 -1.32 -12.55 -8.00
CA SER A 127 -0.69 -13.56 -7.14
C SER A 127 0.16 -12.98 -6.01
N CYS A 128 0.89 -11.88 -6.25
CA CYS A 128 1.69 -11.24 -5.22
C CYS A 128 0.81 -10.67 -4.09
N SER A 129 -0.26 -9.95 -4.43
CA SER A 129 -1.19 -9.41 -3.43
C SER A 129 -1.98 -10.49 -2.71
N ILE A 130 -2.38 -11.55 -3.41
CA ILE A 130 -3.11 -12.68 -2.80
C ILE A 130 -2.20 -13.42 -1.81
N LYS A 131 -1.06 -13.95 -2.27
CA LYS A 131 -0.16 -14.77 -1.45
C LYS A 131 0.44 -13.98 -0.30
N TRP A 132 0.96 -12.79 -0.57
CA TRP A 132 1.80 -12.05 0.38
C TRP A 132 1.03 -11.04 1.21
N LYS A 133 -0.19 -10.64 0.81
CA LYS A 133 -1.02 -9.70 1.58
C LYS A 133 -2.27 -10.35 2.13
N GLN A 134 -3.17 -10.81 1.26
CA GLN A 134 -4.45 -11.36 1.68
C GLN A 134 -4.27 -12.64 2.51
N THR A 135 -3.55 -13.62 1.99
CA THR A 135 -3.33 -14.90 2.66
C THR A 135 -2.51 -14.74 3.94
N ALA A 136 -1.52 -13.86 3.96
CA ALA A 136 -0.76 -13.56 5.18
C ALA A 136 -1.67 -13.07 6.30
N ILE A 137 -2.47 -12.03 6.03
CA ILE A 137 -3.45 -11.49 7.00
C ILE A 137 -4.50 -12.54 7.38
N HIS A 138 -5.04 -13.29 6.41
CA HIS A 138 -6.06 -14.29 6.70
C HIS A 138 -5.52 -15.43 7.57
N ASN A 139 -4.25 -15.82 7.42
CA ASN A 139 -3.63 -16.82 8.29
C ASN A 139 -3.41 -16.28 9.71
N GLU A 140 -3.03 -15.00 9.84
CA GLU A 140 -2.91 -14.32 11.13
C GLU A 140 -4.25 -14.31 11.88
N ILE A 141 -5.34 -13.95 11.17
CA ILE A 141 -6.68 -13.91 11.75
C ILE A 141 -7.20 -15.31 12.09
N ARG A 142 -7.01 -16.29 11.21
CA ARG A 142 -7.52 -17.67 11.43
C ARG A 142 -6.80 -18.40 12.55
N GLY A 143 -5.54 -18.06 12.79
CA GLY A 143 -4.65 -18.91 13.56
C GLY A 143 -4.28 -20.17 12.77
N MET A 144 -3.11 -20.70 13.05
CA MET A 144 -2.56 -21.85 12.32
C MET A 144 -1.70 -22.67 13.28
N PRO A 145 -1.79 -24.01 13.27
CA PRO A 145 -0.84 -24.83 14.02
C PRO A 145 0.56 -24.74 13.40
N ALA A 146 1.56 -24.98 14.24
CA ALA A 146 2.94 -25.12 13.81
C ALA A 146 3.06 -26.23 12.75
N LYS A 147 3.80 -25.96 11.67
CA LYS A 147 4.01 -26.94 10.59
C LYS A 147 5.29 -26.63 9.85
N GLY A 148 6.21 -27.59 9.81
CA GLY A 148 7.53 -27.38 9.18
C GLY A 148 8.22 -26.17 9.81
N ARG A 149 8.60 -25.18 9.00
CA ARG A 149 9.21 -23.93 9.48
C ARG A 149 8.24 -22.89 10.00
N ARG A 150 6.93 -23.06 9.80
CA ARG A 150 5.93 -22.09 10.25
C ARG A 150 5.62 -22.29 11.74
N PRO A 151 5.75 -21.25 12.59
CA PRO A 151 5.32 -21.30 13.99
C PRO A 151 3.79 -21.38 14.13
N ALA A 152 3.30 -21.67 15.33
CA ALA A 152 1.88 -21.57 15.61
C ALA A 152 1.45 -20.09 15.62
N LEU A 153 0.27 -19.80 15.07
CA LEU A 153 -0.40 -18.51 15.15
C LEU A 153 -1.66 -18.66 15.99
N PRO A 154 -1.89 -17.77 16.98
CA PRO A 154 -3.01 -17.91 17.91
C PRO A 154 -4.38 -17.67 17.26
N GLY A 155 -4.42 -16.85 16.20
CA GLY A 155 -5.67 -16.39 15.62
C GLY A 155 -6.28 -15.22 16.39
N TRP A 156 -7.26 -14.56 15.77
CA TRP A 156 -8.01 -13.46 16.37
C TRP A 156 -9.39 -13.95 16.80
N GLN A 157 -9.55 -14.22 18.10
CA GLN A 157 -10.73 -14.90 18.64
C GLN A 157 -12.04 -14.22 18.27
N ALA A 158 -12.12 -12.89 18.30
CA ALA A 158 -13.36 -12.18 17.97
C ALA A 158 -13.81 -12.45 16.51
N ALA A 159 -12.87 -12.56 15.56
CA ALA A 159 -13.19 -12.94 14.19
C ALA A 159 -13.63 -14.41 14.08
N LEU A 160 -12.96 -15.31 14.80
CA LEU A 160 -13.32 -16.72 14.83
C LEU A 160 -14.74 -16.93 15.38
N ASP A 161 -15.08 -16.26 16.48
CA ASP A 161 -16.41 -16.32 17.09
C ASP A 161 -17.47 -15.73 16.15
N CYS A 162 -17.16 -14.62 15.49
CA CYS A 162 -18.01 -14.02 14.45
C CYS A 162 -18.33 -15.03 13.34
N TRP A 163 -17.31 -15.71 12.79
CA TRP A 163 -17.51 -16.70 11.74
C TRP A 163 -18.25 -17.95 12.24
N ALA A 164 -18.02 -18.37 13.48
CA ALA A 164 -18.73 -19.50 14.09
C ALA A 164 -20.24 -19.23 14.23
N ARG A 165 -20.64 -17.96 14.40
CA ARG A 165 -22.05 -17.53 14.37
C ARG A 165 -22.63 -17.38 12.97
N GLY A 166 -21.85 -17.62 11.91
CA GLY A 166 -22.25 -17.37 10.52
C GLY A 166 -22.28 -15.88 10.14
N GLU A 167 -21.72 -15.01 10.98
CA GLU A 167 -21.57 -13.58 10.70
C GLU A 167 -20.27 -13.29 9.95
N ARG A 168 -20.15 -12.08 9.43
CA ARG A 168 -18.95 -11.60 8.72
C ARG A 168 -18.29 -10.45 9.46
N VAL A 169 -16.97 -10.53 9.58
CA VAL A 169 -16.12 -9.43 10.05
C VAL A 169 -16.21 -8.27 9.07
N VAL A 170 -16.32 -7.05 9.57
CA VAL A 170 -16.29 -5.87 8.70
C VAL A 170 -14.85 -5.51 8.42
N LYS A 171 -14.48 -5.48 7.14
CA LYS A 171 -13.14 -5.18 6.67
C LYS A 171 -13.11 -3.86 5.92
N PHE A 172 -12.47 -2.87 6.52
CA PHE A 172 -12.24 -1.57 5.91
C PHE A 172 -11.06 -1.62 4.94
N ILE A 173 -11.26 -1.11 3.72
CA ILE A 173 -10.26 -1.06 2.65
C ILE A 173 -10.12 0.40 2.18
N GLY A 174 -8.89 0.93 2.26
CA GLY A 174 -8.57 2.31 1.93
C GLY A 174 -8.50 2.56 0.44
N PHE A 175 -9.64 2.57 -0.25
CA PHE A 175 -9.75 3.08 -1.61
C PHE A 175 -10.45 4.43 -1.62
N ASP A 176 -9.82 5.42 -2.24
CA ASP A 176 -10.34 6.79 -2.29
C ASP A 176 -11.51 6.95 -3.30
N ALA A 177 -12.19 8.10 -3.24
CA ALA A 177 -13.30 8.46 -4.11
C ALA A 177 -12.87 9.03 -5.47
N GLY A 178 -11.56 9.17 -5.71
CA GLY A 178 -10.96 9.66 -6.93
C GLY A 178 -11.09 8.69 -8.10
N SER A 179 -10.88 9.22 -9.31
CA SER A 179 -11.14 8.50 -10.57
C SER A 179 -10.30 7.23 -10.76
N LYS A 180 -9.11 7.17 -10.16
CA LYS A 180 -8.19 6.03 -10.23
C LYS A 180 -8.74 4.84 -9.44
N ASP A 181 -9.20 5.09 -8.22
CA ASP A 181 -9.71 4.03 -7.36
C ASP A 181 -11.17 3.69 -7.63
N ARG A 182 -11.99 4.60 -8.16
CA ARG A 182 -13.38 4.27 -8.61
C ARG A 182 -13.47 3.05 -9.54
N ARG A 183 -12.40 2.74 -10.28
CA ARG A 183 -12.32 1.57 -11.17
C ARG A 183 -12.06 0.25 -10.44
N ARG A 184 -11.59 0.32 -9.19
CA ARG A 184 -11.35 -0.83 -8.31
C ARG A 184 -12.66 -1.15 -7.59
N SER A 185 -13.52 -1.91 -8.25
CA SER A 185 -14.74 -2.47 -7.69
C SER A 185 -14.51 -3.94 -7.43
N GLY A 186 -14.37 -4.33 -6.16
CA GLY A 186 -14.40 -5.73 -5.74
C GLY A 186 -15.80 -6.14 -5.31
N PRO A 187 -16.06 -7.44 -5.12
CA PRO A 187 -17.28 -7.88 -4.44
C PRO A 187 -17.39 -7.20 -3.07
N THR A 188 -18.62 -6.92 -2.65
CA THR A 188 -18.97 -6.28 -1.37
C THR A 188 -18.60 -7.14 -0.15
N GLY A 189 -18.07 -8.35 -0.36
CA GLY A 189 -17.59 -9.25 0.68
C GLY A 189 -17.37 -10.66 0.15
N ASP A 190 -17.08 -11.57 1.06
CA ASP A 190 -17.06 -13.02 0.87
C ASP A 190 -17.76 -13.72 2.05
N ALA A 191 -17.50 -15.02 2.26
CA ALA A 191 -18.09 -15.79 3.36
C ALA A 191 -17.63 -15.35 4.77
N HIS A 192 -16.48 -14.69 4.88
CA HIS A 192 -15.86 -14.30 6.15
C HIS A 192 -15.86 -12.78 6.35
N TYR A 193 -15.85 -12.00 5.27
CA TYR A 193 -15.68 -10.56 5.32
C TYR A 193 -16.78 -9.81 4.60
N GLU A 194 -17.20 -8.69 5.16
CA GLU A 194 -17.95 -7.64 4.47
C GLU A 194 -17.00 -6.47 4.22
N HIS A 195 -16.87 -6.02 2.98
CA HIS A 195 -15.93 -4.97 2.59
C HIS A 195 -16.58 -3.60 2.65
N VAL A 196 -15.94 -2.67 3.38
CA VAL A 196 -16.35 -1.27 3.48
C VAL A 196 -15.28 -0.35 2.90
N TYR A 197 -15.69 0.57 2.03
CA TYR A 197 -14.82 1.55 1.39
C TYR A 197 -15.15 2.95 1.93
N LEU A 198 -14.82 3.17 3.21
CA LEU A 198 -15.25 4.34 3.98
C LEU A 198 -14.92 5.68 3.29
N LEU A 199 -13.72 5.82 2.71
CA LEU A 199 -13.33 7.05 2.00
C LEU A 199 -14.26 7.38 0.82
N ARG A 200 -14.81 6.37 0.14
CA ARG A 200 -15.79 6.57 -0.93
C ARG A 200 -17.15 7.01 -0.40
N GLU A 201 -17.58 6.45 0.72
CA GLU A 201 -18.81 6.87 1.40
C GLU A 201 -18.68 8.33 1.91
N LEU A 202 -17.48 8.73 2.31
CA LEU A 202 -17.16 10.10 2.70
C LEU A 202 -16.87 11.03 1.51
N GLY A 203 -16.84 10.52 0.28
CA GLY A 203 -16.50 11.30 -0.91
C GLY A 203 -15.07 11.87 -0.93
N MET A 204 -14.16 11.33 -0.12
CA MET A 204 -12.79 11.82 0.03
C MET A 204 -11.89 11.33 -1.11
N ASP A 205 -11.26 12.26 -1.81
CA ASP A 205 -10.20 11.93 -2.77
C ASP A 205 -8.82 11.83 -2.09
N ARG A 206 -7.79 11.57 -2.90
CA ARG A 206 -6.42 11.40 -2.42
C ARG A 206 -5.85 12.66 -1.75
N LEU A 207 -6.22 13.85 -2.21
CA LEU A 207 -5.78 15.11 -1.63
C LEU A 207 -6.49 15.38 -0.30
N ASP A 208 -7.79 15.07 -0.22
CA ASP A 208 -8.54 15.10 1.04
C ASP A 208 -7.94 14.16 2.08
N CYS A 209 -7.53 12.96 1.66
CA CYS A 209 -6.81 12.01 2.51
C CYS A 209 -5.50 12.60 3.05
N ALA A 210 -4.70 13.24 2.18
CA ALA A 210 -3.46 13.88 2.59
C ALA A 210 -3.70 15.03 3.60
N ARG A 211 -4.71 15.87 3.37
CA ARG A 211 -5.11 16.94 4.30
C ARG A 211 -5.56 16.41 5.66
N LEU A 212 -6.31 15.31 5.67
CA LEU A 212 -6.76 14.67 6.92
C LEU A 212 -5.57 14.13 7.74
N ILE A 213 -4.59 13.50 7.08
CA ILE A 213 -3.38 13.02 7.77
C ILE A 213 -2.64 14.18 8.42
N LYS A 214 -2.49 15.29 7.67
CA LYS A 214 -1.86 16.51 8.18
C LYS A 214 -2.61 17.11 9.36
N SER A 215 -3.94 17.20 9.29
CA SER A 215 -4.74 17.77 10.38
C SER A 215 -4.71 16.90 11.64
N ALA A 216 -4.42 15.61 11.52
CA ALA A 216 -4.13 14.70 12.62
C ALA A 216 -2.71 14.84 13.19
N GLY A 217 -1.89 15.77 12.69
CA GLY A 217 -0.53 16.01 13.14
C GLY A 217 0.50 15.02 12.59
N LEU A 218 0.14 14.22 11.58
CA LEU A 218 1.02 13.20 11.02
C LEU A 218 1.68 13.66 9.71
N PRO A 219 2.91 13.20 9.40
CA PRO A 219 3.50 13.41 8.09
C PRO A 219 2.72 12.62 7.02
N ILE A 220 2.63 13.13 5.80
CA ILE A 220 1.96 12.40 4.71
C ILE A 220 2.84 11.21 4.30
N PRO A 221 2.34 9.96 4.36
CA PRO A 221 3.13 8.79 4.00
C PRO A 221 3.40 8.73 2.48
N LEU A 222 4.51 8.10 2.12
CA LEU A 222 4.79 7.75 0.73
C LEU A 222 3.84 6.66 0.24
N LYS A 223 3.80 6.46 -1.08
CA LYS A 223 3.04 5.36 -1.68
C LYS A 223 3.59 4.03 -1.15
N SER A 224 2.72 3.28 -0.48
CA SER A 224 2.98 1.92 -0.02
C SER A 224 3.02 0.95 -1.20
N SER A 225 4.22 0.54 -1.58
CA SER A 225 4.43 -0.48 -2.60
C SER A 225 5.83 -1.06 -2.48
N CYS A 226 6.00 -2.32 -2.88
CA CYS A 226 7.33 -2.91 -2.99
C CYS A 226 8.22 -2.07 -3.90
N PHE A 227 9.52 -2.00 -3.61
CA PHE A 227 10.47 -1.17 -4.39
C PHE A 227 10.60 -1.61 -5.87
N PHE A 228 10.22 -2.86 -6.19
CA PHE A 228 10.14 -3.41 -7.55
C PHE A 228 8.70 -3.53 -8.09
N CYS A 229 7.71 -2.88 -7.49
CA CYS A 229 6.31 -3.04 -7.90
C CYS A 229 6.11 -2.52 -9.34
N GLY A 230 5.58 -3.37 -10.24
CA GLY A 230 5.27 -2.99 -11.62
C GLY A 230 4.23 -1.88 -11.78
N ALA A 231 3.51 -1.51 -10.71
CA ALA A 231 2.62 -0.35 -10.69
C ALA A 231 3.34 0.97 -10.37
N SER A 232 4.68 0.96 -10.29
CA SER A 232 5.46 2.17 -10.04
C SER A 232 5.51 3.08 -11.25
N LYS A 233 5.44 4.40 -11.02
CA LYS A 233 5.57 5.41 -12.09
C LYS A 233 7.01 5.80 -12.31
N GLU A 234 7.31 6.39 -13.46
CA GLU A 234 8.66 6.87 -13.80
C GLU A 234 9.30 7.73 -12.71
N GLN A 235 8.56 8.73 -12.22
CA GLN A 235 9.08 9.63 -11.19
C GLN A 235 9.33 8.92 -9.86
N GLU A 236 8.52 7.92 -9.51
CA GLU A 236 8.73 7.09 -8.32
C GLU A 236 10.02 6.26 -8.46
N LEU A 237 10.39 5.88 -9.70
CA LEU A 237 11.65 5.18 -9.98
C LEU A 237 12.86 6.11 -9.97
N ARG A 238 12.73 7.34 -10.51
CA ARG A 238 13.77 8.36 -10.41
C ARG A 238 14.05 8.75 -8.95
N TRP A 239 12.99 8.86 -8.15
CA TRP A 239 13.07 9.04 -6.71
C TRP A 239 13.79 7.85 -6.05
N LEU A 240 13.39 6.61 -6.36
CA LEU A 240 14.03 5.41 -5.81
C LEU A 240 15.51 5.33 -6.20
N HIS A 241 15.85 5.64 -7.45
CA HIS A 241 17.22 5.69 -7.93
C HIS A 241 18.08 6.67 -7.12
N HIS A 242 17.55 7.86 -6.81
CA HIS A 242 18.30 8.87 -6.06
C HIS A 242 18.43 8.54 -4.57
N TYR A 243 17.32 8.25 -3.90
CA TYR A 243 17.31 8.08 -2.45
C TYR A 243 17.67 6.66 -1.99
N HIS A 244 17.42 5.65 -2.82
CA HIS A 244 17.68 4.24 -2.53
C HIS A 244 18.32 3.52 -3.73
N PRO A 245 19.51 3.95 -4.20
CA PRO A 245 20.14 3.39 -5.39
C PRO A 245 20.37 1.87 -5.30
N SER A 246 20.59 1.33 -4.10
CA SER A 246 20.71 -0.12 -3.88
C SER A 246 19.40 -0.86 -4.16
N LEU A 247 18.26 -0.34 -3.72
CA LEU A 247 16.94 -0.92 -3.99
C LEU A 247 16.56 -0.77 -5.47
N PHE A 248 16.92 0.35 -6.08
CA PHE A 248 16.74 0.54 -7.52
C PHE A 248 17.55 -0.51 -8.31
N ARG A 249 18.84 -0.67 -8.00
CA ARG A 249 19.70 -1.71 -8.58
C ARG A 249 19.11 -3.10 -8.40
N GLU A 250 18.66 -3.43 -7.18
CA GLU A 250 18.05 -4.71 -6.86
C GLU A 250 16.81 -5.00 -7.70
N ALA A 251 15.94 -4.01 -7.94
CA ALA A 251 14.78 -4.16 -8.82
C ALA A 251 15.20 -4.51 -10.26
N LEU A 252 16.26 -3.88 -10.78
CA LEU A 252 16.81 -4.18 -12.12
C LEU A 252 17.44 -5.57 -12.19
N VAL A 253 18.09 -6.03 -11.12
CA VAL A 253 18.65 -7.39 -11.03
C VAL A 253 17.54 -8.43 -11.02
N ILE A 254 16.47 -8.21 -10.24
CA ILE A 254 15.28 -9.07 -10.22
C ILE A 254 14.68 -9.19 -11.62
N GLU A 255 14.48 -8.05 -12.30
CA GLU A 255 13.96 -8.02 -13.66
C GLU A 255 14.86 -8.79 -14.63
N THR A 256 16.16 -8.49 -14.62
CA THR A 256 17.16 -9.11 -15.51
C THR A 256 17.22 -10.63 -15.33
N ARG A 257 17.23 -11.13 -14.09
CA ARG A 257 17.26 -12.57 -13.79
C ARG A 257 16.01 -13.29 -14.27
N ALA A 258 14.87 -12.61 -14.29
CA ALA A 258 13.62 -13.19 -14.75
C ALA A 258 13.50 -13.23 -16.28
N MET A 259 14.16 -12.31 -17.01
CA MET A 259 14.03 -12.15 -18.46
C MET A 259 14.06 -13.46 -19.27
N PRO A 260 14.99 -14.42 -19.04
CA PRO A 260 15.03 -15.66 -19.81
C PRO A 260 13.78 -16.54 -19.70
N LYS A 261 12.94 -16.32 -18.68
CA LYS A 261 11.72 -17.10 -18.41
C LYS A 261 10.43 -16.35 -18.78
N LEU A 262 10.52 -15.08 -19.17
CA LEU A 262 9.33 -14.28 -19.48
C LEU A 262 8.86 -14.55 -20.91
N THR A 263 7.60 -14.97 -21.05
CA THR A 263 6.97 -15.23 -22.36
C THR A 263 5.78 -14.32 -22.66
N LYS A 264 5.19 -13.71 -21.63
CA LYS A 264 3.97 -12.88 -21.71
C LYS A 264 4.17 -11.46 -21.17
N SER A 265 5.41 -11.12 -20.82
CA SER A 265 5.80 -9.87 -20.19
C SER A 265 7.20 -9.50 -20.69
N GLU A 266 7.42 -8.21 -20.95
CA GLU A 266 8.69 -7.63 -21.35
C GLU A 266 9.53 -7.20 -20.13
N GLY A 267 8.96 -7.22 -18.92
CA GLY A 267 9.62 -6.78 -17.69
C GLY A 267 8.63 -6.33 -16.61
N LEU A 268 9.11 -5.55 -15.65
CA LEU A 268 8.34 -5.06 -14.50
C LEU A 268 7.14 -4.19 -14.91
N TRP A 269 7.22 -3.46 -16.02
CA TRP A 269 6.09 -2.72 -16.62
C TRP A 269 5.27 -3.51 -17.62
N ARG A 270 5.56 -4.80 -17.78
CA ARG A 270 4.83 -5.79 -18.58
C ARG A 270 4.88 -5.59 -20.09
N HIS A 271 4.49 -4.43 -20.61
CA HIS A 271 4.45 -4.16 -22.04
C HIS A 271 4.96 -2.77 -22.35
N THR A 272 5.61 -2.64 -23.50
CA THR A 272 5.96 -1.35 -24.07
C THR A 272 4.68 -0.56 -24.32
N ARG A 273 4.64 0.66 -23.80
CA ARG A 273 3.48 1.55 -23.95
C ARG A 273 3.53 2.21 -25.32
N ILE A 274 2.55 1.91 -26.16
CA ILE A 274 2.47 2.41 -27.54
C ILE A 274 2.44 3.93 -27.60
N SER A 275 1.73 4.59 -26.67
CA SER A 275 1.47 6.03 -26.72
C SER A 275 2.71 6.91 -26.63
N ASP A 276 3.78 6.44 -25.98
CA ASP A 276 5.00 7.22 -25.75
C ASP A 276 6.30 6.40 -25.88
N GLY A 277 6.21 5.15 -26.35
CA GLY A 277 7.36 4.28 -26.55
C GLY A 277 8.07 3.84 -25.27
N ARG A 278 7.50 4.09 -24.08
CA ARG A 278 8.11 3.68 -22.81
C ARG A 278 8.19 2.15 -22.75
N PRO A 279 9.38 1.55 -22.59
CA PRO A 279 9.53 0.10 -22.67
C PRO A 279 8.85 -0.61 -21.50
N GLY A 280 8.46 -1.87 -21.69
CA GLY A 280 7.93 -2.71 -20.61
C GLY A 280 8.98 -3.15 -19.57
N ASN A 281 10.25 -2.85 -19.84
CA ASN A 281 11.43 -3.23 -19.07
C ASN A 281 12.04 -2.00 -18.38
N TRP A 282 12.26 -2.06 -17.08
CA TRP A 282 12.85 -0.98 -16.29
C TRP A 282 14.31 -0.76 -16.61
N ARG A 283 15.11 -1.81 -16.83
CA ARG A 283 16.54 -1.66 -17.16
C ARG A 283 16.72 -0.90 -18.47
N LEU A 284 16.00 -1.28 -19.52
CA LEU A 284 16.02 -0.59 -20.82
C LEU A 284 15.51 0.86 -20.70
N TRP A 285 14.48 1.10 -19.89
CA TRP A 285 14.04 2.46 -19.60
C TRP A 285 15.13 3.26 -18.88
N ALA A 286 15.76 2.68 -17.85
CA ALA A 286 16.77 3.33 -17.05
C ALA A 286 18.02 3.68 -17.86
N GLU A 287 18.43 2.81 -18.80
CA GLU A 287 19.49 3.08 -19.77
C GLU A 287 19.13 4.28 -20.65
N ARG A 288 17.95 4.26 -21.29
CA ARG A 288 17.45 5.38 -22.12
C ARG A 288 17.30 6.69 -21.34
N ALA A 289 17.00 6.60 -20.05
CA ALA A 289 16.87 7.74 -19.15
C ALA A 289 18.21 8.25 -18.59
N GLY A 290 19.34 7.61 -18.93
CA GLY A 290 20.67 7.98 -18.45
C GLY A 290 20.89 7.71 -16.95
N LEU A 291 20.12 6.78 -16.36
CA LEU A 291 20.21 6.40 -14.94
C LEU A 291 21.17 5.23 -14.72
N LEU A 292 21.56 4.53 -15.77
CA LEU A 292 22.59 3.50 -15.75
C LEU A 292 23.37 3.52 -17.05
N VAL A 293 24.54 2.89 -17.03
CA VAL A 293 25.28 2.53 -18.23
C VAL A 293 25.69 1.07 -18.15
N GLU A 294 25.67 0.40 -19.29
CA GLU A 294 26.17 -0.96 -19.44
C GLU A 294 27.65 -1.01 -19.05
N ASP A 295 28.00 -2.00 -18.26
CA ASP A 295 29.34 -2.23 -17.74
C ASP A 295 29.55 -3.74 -17.57
N PRO A 296 30.09 -4.43 -18.59
CA PRO A 296 30.32 -5.87 -18.54
C PRO A 296 31.28 -6.31 -17.43
N ALA A 297 32.07 -5.40 -16.87
CA ALA A 297 32.95 -5.70 -15.74
C ALA A 297 32.20 -5.64 -14.40
N ALA A 298 31.04 -4.99 -14.34
CA ALA A 298 30.21 -4.96 -13.15
C ALA A 298 29.51 -6.31 -12.92
N PRO A 299 29.30 -6.75 -11.65
CA PRO A 299 28.67 -8.04 -11.36
C PRO A 299 27.29 -8.26 -11.99
N ASP A 300 26.53 -7.18 -12.18
CA ASP A 300 25.19 -7.21 -12.75
C ASP A 300 25.15 -6.80 -14.24
N GLY A 301 26.31 -6.52 -14.83
CA GLY A 301 26.46 -6.03 -16.20
C GLY A 301 26.17 -4.53 -16.40
N PHE A 302 25.98 -3.76 -15.32
CA PHE A 302 25.76 -2.32 -15.38
C PHE A 302 26.25 -1.60 -14.11
N ARG A 303 26.42 -0.29 -14.24
CA ARG A 303 26.63 0.65 -13.12
C ARG A 303 25.60 1.78 -13.17
N LEU A 304 25.13 2.20 -12.00
CA LEU A 304 24.21 3.33 -11.91
C LEU A 304 24.94 4.66 -12.16
N VAL A 305 24.22 5.63 -12.71
CA VAL A 305 24.71 7.00 -12.94
C VAL A 305 24.08 7.91 -11.89
N PRO A 306 24.84 8.36 -10.86
CA PRO A 306 24.31 9.24 -9.83
C PRO A 306 23.70 10.51 -10.42
N GLN A 307 22.58 10.96 -9.85
CA GLN A 307 21.86 12.15 -10.29
C GLN A 307 21.99 13.25 -9.24
N SER A 308 22.32 14.46 -9.68
CA SER A 308 22.58 15.63 -8.80
C SER A 308 21.32 16.41 -8.38
N ASN A 309 20.13 15.95 -8.75
CA ASN A 309 18.87 16.63 -8.38
C ASN A 309 17.79 15.61 -7.99
N PRO A 310 17.48 15.45 -6.68
CA PRO A 310 16.42 14.54 -6.25
C PRO A 310 15.05 15.04 -6.71
N PRO A 311 14.25 14.22 -7.43
CA PRO A 311 12.84 14.56 -7.61
C PRO A 311 12.10 14.48 -6.26
N LEU A 312 10.99 15.19 -6.12
CA LEU A 312 10.01 14.87 -5.07
C LEU A 312 9.43 13.47 -5.34
N HIS A 313 8.92 12.81 -4.30
CA HIS A 313 8.26 11.50 -4.47
C HIS A 313 6.94 11.61 -5.25
N TYR A 314 6.25 12.74 -5.09
CA TYR A 314 4.97 13.06 -5.72
C TYR A 314 5.06 14.31 -6.63
N PRO A 315 6.04 14.43 -7.54
CA PRO A 315 6.34 15.72 -8.17
C PRO A 315 5.20 16.23 -9.07
N ASP A 316 4.40 15.31 -9.63
CA ASP A 316 3.27 15.59 -10.53
C ASP A 316 1.91 15.23 -9.90
N ASP A 317 1.84 15.15 -8.57
CA ASP A 317 0.59 14.90 -7.84
C ASP A 317 0.21 16.13 -7.01
N GLU A 318 -1.07 16.32 -6.74
CA GLU A 318 -1.60 17.44 -5.95
C GLU A 318 -0.99 17.43 -4.52
N ILE A 319 -0.62 16.26 -4.02
CA ILE A 319 0.14 16.10 -2.78
C ILE A 319 1.52 16.76 -2.86
N GLY A 320 2.24 16.63 -3.98
CA GLY A 320 3.53 17.28 -4.15
C GLY A 320 3.43 18.80 -4.15
N HIS A 321 2.40 19.33 -4.81
CA HIS A 321 2.11 20.77 -4.79
C HIS A 321 1.76 21.26 -3.38
N LEU A 322 0.94 20.49 -2.64
CA LEU A 322 0.64 20.77 -1.23
C LEU A 322 1.92 20.87 -0.39
N LEU A 323 2.80 19.87 -0.50
CA LEU A 323 4.07 19.83 0.24
C LEU A 323 5.02 20.98 -0.17
N ALA A 324 5.09 21.32 -1.46
CA ALA A 324 5.96 22.38 -1.98
C ALA A 324 5.49 23.79 -1.58
N ALA A 325 4.18 24.03 -1.59
CA ALA A 325 3.59 25.31 -1.17
C ALA A 325 3.92 25.60 0.30
N GLU A 326 3.85 24.58 1.15
CA GLU A 326 4.14 24.70 2.58
C GLU A 326 5.62 24.95 2.88
N GLN A 327 6.52 24.26 2.18
CA GLN A 327 7.96 24.55 2.28
C GLN A 327 8.29 25.99 1.86
N SER A 328 7.54 26.54 0.90
CA SER A 328 7.72 27.93 0.44
C SER A 328 7.22 28.92 1.50
N LEU A 329 6.09 28.65 2.13
CA LEU A 329 5.55 29.47 3.23
C LEU A 329 6.47 29.46 4.46
N LEU A 330 7.02 28.30 4.82
CA LEU A 330 7.98 28.17 5.93
C LEU A 330 9.32 28.89 5.68
N LYS A 331 9.74 29.04 4.42
CA LYS A 331 10.95 29.80 4.05
C LYS A 331 10.71 31.31 3.97
N ALA A 332 9.44 31.73 3.88
CA ALA A 332 9.05 33.13 3.79
C ALA A 332 8.65 33.73 5.15
N ALA A 333 8.50 32.90 6.19
CA ALA A 333 8.25 33.27 7.58
C ALA A 333 9.56 33.31 8.39
#